data_AF-A0A5B9RD35-F1
#
_entry.id   AF-A0A5B9RD35-F1
#
_cell.length_a   1.000
_cell.length_b   1.000
_cell.length_c   1.000
_cell.angle_alpha   90.00
_cell.angle_beta   90.00
_cell.angle_gamma   90.00
#
_symmetry.space_group_name_H-M   'P 1'
#
loop_
_entity.id
_entity.type
_entity.pdbx_description
1 polymer ?
#
loop_
_entity_poly.entity_id
_entity_poly.type
_entity_poly.pdbx_seq_one_letter_code
_entity_poly.pdbx_strand_id
1 'polypeptide(L)'
;MFLLHQYDSFRIFLLVSISIPYLAFLIPGLIAPTRESPEKLTSYESGIEPKGDTWIQFQIRYYMFALVFTVSDVETVFLYPWAVAFRELGLFALIEVIIFIFILIVGLVHAWRKGALEWSQLLNIQMKVAKTGSSSAAKTFP
;
A
#
# COMPACT_ATOMS: atom_id res chain seq x y z
N MET A 1 18.00 11.39 34.37
CA MET A 1 17.10 10.45 35.07
C MET A 1 16.08 9.94 34.05
N PHE A 2 16.16 8.68 33.67
CA PHE A 2 15.38 8.11 32.55
C PHE A 2 13.87 8.07 32.88
N LEU A 3 13.04 8.73 32.07
CA LEU A 3 11.56 8.78 32.16
C LEU A 3 10.85 7.47 31.75
N LEU A 4 11.50 6.31 31.92
CA LEU A 4 10.97 5.03 31.46
C LEU A 4 9.68 4.61 32.17
N HIS A 5 9.51 5.03 33.43
CA HIS A 5 8.34 4.69 34.24
C HIS A 5 7.03 5.18 33.62
N GLN A 6 7.05 6.32 32.91
CA GLN A 6 5.85 6.86 32.27
C GLN A 6 5.39 6.01 31.05
N TYR A 7 6.30 5.21 30.49
CA TYR A 7 6.02 4.30 29.38
C TYR A 7 5.76 2.86 29.81
N ASP A 8 5.78 2.55 31.11
CA ASP A 8 5.57 1.19 31.59
C ASP A 8 4.17 0.67 31.23
N SER A 9 3.13 1.51 31.38
CA SER A 9 1.78 1.17 30.96
C SER A 9 1.71 0.82 29.47
N PHE A 10 2.41 1.57 28.62
CA PHE A 10 2.50 1.30 27.18
C PHE A 10 3.21 -0.02 26.89
N ARG A 11 4.33 -0.29 27.57
CA ARG A 11 5.10 -1.54 27.42
C ARG A 11 4.29 -2.76 27.83
N ILE A 12 3.62 -2.69 28.99
CA ILE A 12 2.76 -3.78 29.49
C ILE A 12 1.60 -4.01 28.52
N PHE A 13 0.95 -2.95 28.05
CA PHE A 13 -0.12 -3.06 27.06
C PHE A 13 0.38 -3.73 25.77
N LEU A 14 1.54 -3.35 25.25
CA LEU A 14 2.12 -3.91 24.04
C LEU A 14 2.46 -5.40 24.22
N LEU A 15 3.03 -5.79 25.36
CA LEU A 15 3.31 -7.19 25.70
C LEU A 15 2.03 -8.03 25.77
N VAL A 16 1.00 -7.52 26.45
CA VAL A 16 -0.30 -8.21 26.53
C VAL A 16 -0.92 -8.33 25.14
N SER A 17 -0.93 -7.24 24.35
CA SER A 17 -1.51 -7.21 23.01
C SER A 17 -0.85 -8.19 22.05
N ILE A 18 0.48 -8.38 22.11
CA ILE A 18 1.20 -9.38 21.31
C ILE A 18 0.97 -10.80 21.85
N SER A 19 0.90 -10.96 23.17
CA SER A 19 0.72 -12.27 23.80
C SER A 19 -0.61 -12.93 23.43
N ILE A 20 -1.68 -12.14 23.23
CA ILE A 20 -3.02 -12.65 22.94
C ILE A 20 -3.08 -13.38 21.59
N PRO A 21 -2.71 -12.77 20.43
CA PRO A 21 -2.62 -13.49 19.16
C PRO A 21 -1.66 -14.67 19.23
N TYR A 22 -0.53 -14.52 19.91
CA TYR A 22 0.46 -15.59 20.04
C TYR A 22 -0.12 -16.82 20.75
N LEU A 23 -0.80 -16.63 21.88
CA LEU A 23 -1.52 -17.70 22.59
C LEU A 23 -2.68 -18.26 21.75
N ALA A 24 -3.40 -17.40 21.03
CA ALA A 24 -4.50 -17.80 20.16
C ALA A 24 -4.04 -18.69 18.99
N PHE A 25 -2.82 -18.54 18.49
CA PHE A 25 -2.23 -19.45 17.50
C PHE A 25 -1.57 -20.68 18.15
N LEU A 26 -0.95 -20.55 19.32
CA LEU A 26 -0.29 -21.65 20.04
C LEU A 26 -1.25 -22.73 20.53
N ILE A 27 -2.38 -22.33 21.13
CA ILE A 27 -3.32 -23.28 21.76
C ILE A 27 -3.89 -24.26 20.72
N PRO A 28 -4.42 -23.81 19.55
CA PRO A 28 -4.81 -24.72 18.49
C PRO A 28 -3.62 -25.48 17.88
N GLY A 29 -2.44 -24.86 17.75
CA GLY A 29 -1.24 -25.53 17.25
C GLY A 29 -0.81 -26.74 18.09
N LEU A 30 -1.10 -26.75 19.40
CA LEU A 30 -0.76 -27.86 20.31
C LEU A 30 -1.90 -28.86 20.52
N ILE A 31 -3.16 -28.39 20.56
CA ILE A 31 -4.33 -29.22 20.94
C ILE A 31 -5.08 -29.75 19.71
N ALA A 32 -5.04 -29.04 18.58
CA ALA A 32 -5.84 -29.43 17.42
C ALA A 32 -5.31 -30.74 16.80
N PRO A 33 -6.20 -31.66 16.39
CA PRO A 33 -5.79 -32.88 15.72
C PRO A 33 -5.24 -32.55 14.33
N THR A 34 -3.92 -32.58 14.18
CA THR A 34 -3.26 -32.39 12.90
C THR A 34 -3.40 -33.65 12.05
N ARG A 35 -4.20 -33.58 10.98
CA ARG A 35 -4.28 -34.62 9.94
C ARG A 35 -3.70 -34.04 8.66
N GLU A 36 -2.39 -34.20 8.50
CA GLU A 36 -1.66 -33.81 7.30
C GLU A 36 -2.00 -34.81 6.19
N SER A 37 -2.74 -34.34 5.19
CA SER A 37 -2.96 -35.08 3.95
C SER A 37 -2.31 -34.31 2.81
N PRO A 38 -1.71 -34.98 1.81
CA PRO A 38 -1.06 -34.31 0.68
C PRO A 38 -1.95 -33.26 0.01
N GLU A 39 -3.25 -33.56 -0.13
CA GLU A 39 -4.27 -32.65 -0.71
C GLU A 39 -4.54 -31.38 0.11
N LYS A 40 -4.28 -31.38 1.43
CA LYS A 40 -4.44 -30.17 2.26
C LYS A 40 -3.25 -29.22 2.17
N LEU A 41 -2.10 -29.74 1.74
CA LEU A 41 -0.86 -29.00 1.60
C LEU A 41 -0.66 -28.43 0.19
N THR A 42 -1.52 -28.79 -0.76
CA THR A 42 -1.52 -28.23 -2.11
C THR A 42 -2.23 -26.87 -2.15
N SER A 43 -1.75 -25.96 -3.01
CA SER A 43 -2.40 -24.68 -3.24
C SER A 43 -3.84 -24.85 -3.75
N TYR A 44 -4.74 -24.01 -3.23
CA TYR A 44 -6.13 -24.01 -3.65
C TYR A 44 -6.27 -23.44 -5.07
N GLU A 45 -6.72 -24.28 -6.01
CA GLU A 45 -6.92 -23.90 -7.42
C GLU A 45 -8.31 -24.38 -7.90
N SER A 46 -9.36 -24.21 -7.09
CA SER A 46 -10.76 -24.57 -7.43
C SER A 46 -10.96 -26.00 -7.98
N GLY A 47 -10.13 -26.96 -7.56
CA GLY A 47 -10.23 -28.38 -7.95
C GLY A 47 -9.42 -28.80 -9.17
N ILE A 48 -8.63 -27.91 -9.78
CA ILE A 48 -7.65 -28.28 -10.81
C ILE A 48 -6.23 -28.32 -10.23
N GLU A 49 -5.34 -29.09 -10.84
CA GLU A 49 -3.92 -29.03 -10.44
C GLU A 49 -3.33 -27.69 -10.84
N PRO A 50 -2.60 -27.01 -9.93
CA PRO A 50 -1.93 -25.75 -10.26
C PRO A 50 -0.89 -26.01 -11.36
N LYS A 51 -1.10 -25.39 -12.52
CA LYS A 51 -0.23 -25.52 -13.70
C LYS A 51 0.35 -24.17 -14.06
N GLY A 52 1.68 -24.13 -14.19
CA GLY A 52 2.42 -22.96 -14.68
C GLY A 52 3.31 -22.31 -13.62
N ASP A 53 4.13 -21.37 -14.08
CA ASP A 53 5.01 -20.60 -13.22
C ASP A 53 4.21 -19.60 -12.37
N THR A 54 4.46 -19.58 -11.06
CA THR A 54 3.86 -18.61 -10.12
C THR A 54 4.45 -17.19 -10.27
N TRP A 55 5.33 -16.98 -11.25
CA TRP A 55 5.99 -15.71 -11.50
C TRP A 55 5.04 -14.72 -12.18
N ILE A 56 4.30 -13.97 -11.36
CA ILE A 56 3.55 -12.81 -11.82
C ILE A 56 4.47 -11.59 -11.96
N GLN A 57 4.30 -10.84 -13.05
CA GLN A 57 4.96 -9.54 -13.20
C GLN A 57 4.32 -8.55 -12.23
N PHE A 58 5.03 -8.24 -11.14
CA PHE A 58 4.63 -7.18 -10.22
C PHE A 58 4.48 -5.87 -10.99
N GLN A 59 3.30 -5.29 -10.89
CA GLN A 59 2.92 -4.12 -11.65
C GLN A 59 3.56 -2.89 -11.00
N ILE A 60 4.19 -2.02 -11.80
CA ILE A 60 4.86 -0.79 -11.34
C ILE A 60 3.93 0.15 -10.54
N ARG A 61 2.61 -0.03 -10.68
CA ARG A 61 1.57 0.74 -9.98
C ARG A 61 1.74 0.69 -8.46
N TYR A 62 2.03 -0.47 -7.88
CA TYR A 62 2.23 -0.58 -6.42
C TYR A 62 3.41 0.27 -5.94
N TYR A 63 4.48 0.33 -6.72
CA TYR A 63 5.65 1.15 -6.42
C TYR A 63 5.34 2.65 -6.53
N MET A 64 4.56 3.08 -7.54
CA MET A 64 4.15 4.49 -7.67
C MET A 64 3.33 4.96 -6.46
N PHE A 65 2.38 4.15 -5.99
CA PHE A 65 1.61 4.48 -4.77
C PHE A 65 2.50 4.52 -3.52
N ALA A 66 3.39 3.55 -3.35
CA ALA A 66 4.30 3.52 -2.20
C ALA A 66 5.24 4.73 -2.18
N LEU A 67 5.75 5.16 -3.34
CA LEU A 67 6.63 6.32 -3.46
C LEU A 67 5.90 7.63 -3.14
N VAL A 68 4.71 7.84 -3.71
CA VAL A 68 3.91 9.04 -3.40
C VAL A 68 3.51 9.08 -1.92
N PHE A 69 3.13 7.92 -1.35
CA PHE A 69 2.82 7.81 0.08
C PHE A 69 4.04 8.12 0.95
N THR A 70 5.21 7.54 0.66
CA THR A 70 6.44 7.73 1.45
C THR A 70 6.90 9.18 1.43
N VAL A 71 6.84 9.84 0.27
CA VAL A 71 7.19 11.26 0.16
C VAL A 71 6.22 12.12 0.97
N SER A 72 4.91 11.85 0.87
CA SER A 72 3.89 12.57 1.66
C SER A 72 3.98 12.30 3.17
N ASP A 73 4.39 11.10 3.58
CA ASP A 73 4.61 10.75 4.98
C ASP A 73 5.74 11.60 5.59
N VAL A 74 6.88 11.69 4.89
CA VAL A 74 8.01 12.54 5.30
C VAL A 74 7.60 14.01 5.40
N GLU A 75 6.72 14.49 4.53
CA GLU A 75 6.19 15.86 4.63
C GLU A 75 5.40 16.08 5.92
N THR A 76 4.60 15.10 6.34
CA THR A 76 3.85 15.22 7.60
C THR A 76 4.77 15.27 8.81
N VAL A 77 5.89 14.54 8.78
CA VAL A 77 6.94 14.60 9.81
C VAL A 77 7.50 16.02 9.95
N PHE A 78 7.61 16.79 8.86
CA PHE A 78 8.01 18.21 8.94
C PHE A 78 6.90 19.12 9.47
N LEU A 79 5.63 18.79 9.20
CA LEU A 79 4.49 19.57 9.70
C LEU A 79 4.26 19.38 11.21
N TYR A 80 4.59 18.23 11.79
CA TYR A 80 4.35 17.95 13.20
C TYR A 80 5.05 18.92 14.17
N PRO A 81 6.37 19.18 14.09
CA PRO A 81 7.05 20.13 14.97
C PRO A 81 6.46 21.53 14.88
N TRP A 82 6.16 21.99 13.66
CA TRP A 82 5.51 23.28 13.45
C TRP A 82 4.11 23.33 14.09
N ALA A 83 3.30 22.28 13.91
CA ALA A 83 1.95 22.21 14.46
C ALA A 83 1.95 22.25 16.00
N VAL A 84 2.93 21.60 16.64
CA VAL A 84 3.09 21.61 18.10
C VAL A 84 3.57 22.98 18.60
N ALA A 85 4.49 23.63 17.88
CA ALA A 85 5.06 24.93 18.25
C ALA A 85 4.32 26.15 17.68
N PHE A 86 3.13 25.95 17.08
CA PHE A 86 2.40 26.98 16.35
C PHE A 86 2.20 28.29 17.13
N ARG A 87 1.93 28.17 18.44
CA ARG A 87 1.67 29.32 19.32
C ARG A 87 2.89 30.22 19.53
N GLU A 88 4.10 29.68 19.39
CA GLU A 88 5.36 30.40 19.64
C GLU A 88 5.93 31.03 18.36
N LEU A 89 5.65 30.43 17.20
CA LEU A 89 6.22 30.81 15.91
C LEU A 89 5.47 31.95 15.19
N GLY A 90 4.21 32.21 15.57
CA GLY A 90 3.41 33.32 15.05
C GLY A 90 3.02 33.21 13.57
N LEU A 91 2.58 34.33 12.98
CA LEU A 91 2.03 34.38 11.61
C LEU A 91 3.06 34.13 10.51
N PHE A 92 4.35 34.35 10.78
CA PHE A 92 5.41 34.13 9.80
C PHE A 92 5.55 32.66 9.42
N ALA A 93 5.62 31.77 10.42
CA ALA A 93 5.69 30.33 10.19
C ALA A 93 4.40 29.76 9.58
N LEU A 94 3.24 30.39 9.78
CA LEU A 94 2.00 30.02 9.10
C LEU A 94 2.15 30.18 7.58
N ILE A 95 2.72 31.29 7.11
CA ILE A 95 2.91 31.55 5.68
C ILE A 95 3.89 30.53 5.08
N GLU A 96 4.98 30.24 5.77
CA GLU A 96 5.96 29.24 5.32
C GLU A 96 5.33 27.86 5.16
N VAL A 97 4.50 27.43 6.11
CA VAL A 97 3.82 26.14 6.03
C VAL A 97 2.74 26.10 4.96
N ILE A 98 2.01 27.20 4.74
CA ILE A 98 1.06 27.29 3.62
C ILE A 98 1.80 27.15 2.28
N ILE A 99 2.94 27.82 2.12
CA ILE A 99 3.76 27.69 0.91
C ILE A 99 4.30 26.27 0.76
N PHE A 100 4.77 25.67 1.85
CA PHE A 100 5.23 24.29 1.87
C PHE A 100 4.13 23.34 1.39
N ILE A 101 2.95 23.35 2.03
CA ILE A 101 1.80 22.53 1.64
C ILE A 101 1.39 22.78 0.18
N PHE A 102 1.41 24.04 -0.27
CA PHE A 102 1.07 24.37 -1.65
C PHE A 102 2.00 23.69 -2.66
N ILE A 103 3.31 23.71 -2.44
CA ILE A 103 4.30 23.04 -3.30
C ILE A 103 4.00 21.53 -3.38
N LEU A 104 3.61 20.92 -2.26
CA LEU A 104 3.30 19.50 -2.17
C LEU A 104 2.02 19.14 -2.93
N ILE A 105 0.98 19.95 -2.78
CA ILE A 105 -0.27 19.80 -3.55
C ILE A 105 0.03 19.91 -5.05
N VAL A 106 0.88 20.84 -5.47
CA VAL A 106 1.29 20.95 -6.89
C VAL A 106 2.01 19.68 -7.35
N GLY A 107 2.94 19.16 -6.54
CA GLY A 107 3.62 17.89 -6.81
C GLY A 107 2.66 16.70 -6.95
N LEU A 108 1.69 16.59 -6.04
CA LEU A 108 0.67 15.54 -6.04
C LEU A 108 -0.26 15.66 -7.24
N VAL A 109 -0.75 16.87 -7.55
CA VAL A 109 -1.58 17.12 -8.74
C VAL A 109 -0.81 16.78 -10.01
N HIS A 110 0.48 17.11 -10.08
CA HIS A 110 1.31 16.74 -11.23
C HIS A 110 1.48 15.22 -11.37
N ALA A 111 1.75 14.51 -10.28
CA ALA A 111 1.84 13.05 -10.27
C ALA A 111 0.50 12.41 -10.70
N TRP A 112 -0.62 12.96 -10.24
CA TRP A 112 -1.95 12.52 -10.63
C TRP A 112 -2.22 12.76 -12.12
N ARG A 113 -1.91 13.95 -12.65
CA ARG A 113 -2.08 14.25 -14.09
C ARG A 113 -1.21 13.36 -14.99
N LYS A 114 -0.08 12.84 -14.49
CA LYS A 114 0.76 11.87 -15.19
C LYS A 114 0.29 10.42 -15.07
N GLY A 115 -0.82 10.18 -14.37
CA GLY A 115 -1.39 8.85 -14.21
C GLY A 115 -0.63 7.96 -13.22
N ALA A 116 0.25 8.51 -12.37
CA ALA A 116 1.00 7.72 -11.39
C ALA A 116 0.08 7.05 -10.34
N LEU A 117 -1.13 7.59 -10.16
CA LEU A 117 -2.14 7.11 -9.22
C LEU A 117 -3.30 6.38 -9.92
N GLU A 118 -3.20 6.09 -11.21
CA GLU A 118 -4.25 5.37 -11.94
C GLU A 118 -4.15 3.87 -11.69
N TRP A 119 -5.20 3.31 -11.09
CA TRP A 119 -5.30 1.86 -10.84
C TRP A 119 -5.48 1.06 -12.14
N SER A 120 -6.25 1.62 -13.07
CA SER A 120 -6.43 1.10 -14.41
C SER A 120 -6.01 2.18 -15.41
N GLN A 121 -4.84 2.00 -16.04
CA GLN A 121 -4.68 2.56 -17.38
C GLN A 121 -5.64 1.78 -18.28
N LEU A 122 -6.86 2.31 -18.34
CA LEU A 122 -7.98 1.72 -19.03
C LEU A 122 -7.55 1.39 -20.47
N LEU A 123 -7.78 0.14 -20.87
CA LEU A 123 -8.49 -0.34 -22.05
C LEU A 123 -8.40 0.42 -23.40
N ASN A 124 -7.90 1.65 -23.48
CA ASN A 124 -7.86 2.50 -24.66
C ASN A 124 -6.77 2.05 -25.64
N ILE A 125 -5.63 1.56 -25.15
CA ILE A 125 -4.59 1.00 -26.03
C ILE A 125 -5.06 -0.34 -26.60
N GLN A 126 -5.64 -1.21 -25.77
CA GLN A 126 -6.14 -2.51 -26.21
C GLN A 126 -7.39 -2.41 -27.09
N MET A 127 -8.34 -1.51 -26.79
CA MET A 127 -9.48 -1.24 -27.69
C MET A 127 -9.05 -0.59 -29.01
N LYS A 128 -8.01 0.26 -29.02
CA LYS A 128 -7.48 0.83 -30.26
C LYS A 128 -6.80 -0.24 -31.11
N VAL A 129 -6.01 -1.14 -30.50
CA VAL A 129 -5.40 -2.29 -31.18
C VAL A 129 -6.47 -3.28 -31.69
N ALA A 130 -7.49 -3.61 -30.89
CA ALA A 130 -8.57 -4.51 -31.29
C ALA A 130 -9.43 -3.96 -32.45
N LYS A 131 -9.73 -2.65 -32.45
CA LYS A 131 -10.45 -1.99 -33.54
C LYS A 131 -9.63 -1.88 -34.83
N THR A 132 -8.32 -1.64 -34.73
CA THR A 132 -7.40 -1.64 -35.88
C THR A 132 -7.24 -3.04 -36.49
N GLY A 133 -7.18 -4.09 -35.66
CA GLY A 133 -7.12 -5.48 -36.14
C GLY A 133 -8.41 -5.96 -36.82
N SER A 134 -9.58 -5.60 -36.28
CA SER A 134 -10.88 -5.98 -36.86
C SER A 134 -11.17 -5.27 -38.19
N SER A 135 -10.80 -3.99 -38.35
CA SER A 135 -10.98 -3.27 -39.61
C SER A 135 -10.08 -3.75 -40.74
N SER A 136 -8.90 -4.32 -40.43
CA SER A 136 -7.99 -4.91 -41.41
C SER A 136 -8.45 -6.31 -41.83
N ALA A 137 -9.01 -7.11 -40.90
CA ALA A 137 -9.53 -8.45 -41.20
C ALA A 137 -10.80 -8.42 -42.08
N ALA A 138 -11.61 -7.37 -42.00
CA ALA A 138 -12.82 -7.20 -42.81
C ALA A 138 -12.56 -6.81 -44.29
N LYS A 139 -11.33 -6.42 -44.66
CA LYS A 139 -10.95 -6.04 -46.04
C LYS A 139 -10.26 -7.15 -46.84
N THR A 140 -10.03 -8.32 -46.24
CA THR A 140 -9.29 -9.44 -46.85
C THR A 140 -10.13 -10.67 -47.14
N PHE A 141 -11.46 -10.60 -46.99
CA PHE A 141 -12.37 -11.64 -47.45
C PHE A 141 -13.14 -11.13 -48.67
N PRO A 142 -12.99 -11.78 -49.86
CA PRO A 142 -13.85 -11.53 -51.01
C PRO A 142 -15.28 -12.03 -50.79
#